data_AF-A0A7W0N3Q3-F1
#
_entry.id   AF-A0A7W0N3Q3-F1
#
_cell.length_a   1.000
_cell.length_b   1.000
_cell.length_c   1.000
_cell.angle_alpha   90.00
_cell.angle_beta   90.00
_cell.angle_gamma   90.00
#
_symmetry.space_group_name_H-M   'P 1'
#
loop_
_entity.id
_entity.type
_entity.pdbx_description
1 polymer ?
#
loop_
_entity_poly.entity_id
_entity_poly.type
_entity_poly.pdbx_seq_one_letter_code
_entity_poly.pdbx_strand_id
1 'polypeptide(L)'
;MLRQQPADQLIEELIRAQVTQDISATIEYLLDYLTSVWQDIPWVAKQWPNWDWTDKEVFTVEWGLKEERLEELEGYAKLGTLTRPQCERYEALRRLIAANRPSLDRLLNE
;
A
#
# COMPACT_ATOMS: atom_id res chain seq x y z
N MET A 1 -32.91 33.05 -19.79
CA MET A 1 -32.05 31.84 -19.75
C MET A 1 -30.62 32.30 -19.51
N LEU A 2 -30.17 32.33 -18.26
CA LEU A 2 -28.82 32.74 -17.88
C LEU A 2 -27.85 31.57 -18.12
N ARG A 3 -26.88 31.76 -19.02
CA ARG A 3 -25.72 30.87 -19.17
C ARG A 3 -24.86 30.97 -17.91
N GLN A 4 -25.04 30.06 -16.96
CA GLN A 4 -24.02 29.73 -15.96
C GLN A 4 -23.02 28.78 -16.65
N GLN A 5 -21.88 29.26 -17.18
CA GLN A 5 -21.11 28.45 -18.17
C GLN A 5 -19.56 28.59 -18.25
N PRO A 6 -18.81 29.12 -17.27
CA PRO A 6 -17.39 28.72 -17.21
C PRO A 6 -16.78 28.48 -15.83
N ALA A 7 -17.18 29.21 -14.79
CA ALA A 7 -16.51 29.16 -13.49
C ALA A 7 -16.76 27.84 -12.74
N ASP A 8 -17.99 27.32 -12.79
CA ASP A 8 -18.37 26.08 -12.11
C ASP A 8 -17.67 24.86 -12.74
N GLN A 9 -17.52 24.86 -14.08
CA GLN A 9 -16.78 23.82 -14.80
C GLN A 9 -15.29 23.84 -14.45
N LEU A 10 -14.69 25.03 -14.35
CA LEU A 10 -13.29 25.16 -13.93
C LEU A 10 -13.07 24.71 -12.48
N ILE A 11 -14.01 24.99 -11.58
CA ILE A 11 -13.94 24.52 -10.19
C ILE A 11 -14.03 22.99 -10.13
N GLU A 12 -14.96 22.37 -10.87
CA GLU A 12 -15.09 20.91 -10.94
C GLU A 12 -13.85 20.23 -11.52
N GLU A 13 -13.26 20.80 -12.58
CA GLU A 13 -12.02 20.30 -13.18
C GLU A 13 -10.83 20.40 -12.23
N LEU A 14 -10.69 21.53 -11.52
CA LEU A 14 -9.64 21.72 -10.51
C LEU A 14 -9.79 20.76 -9.34
N ILE A 15 -11.00 20.56 -8.83
CA ILE A 15 -11.27 19.58 -7.75
C ILE A 15 -10.93 18.17 -8.22
N ARG A 16 -11.34 17.78 -9.44
CA ARG A 16 -11.02 16.47 -9.99
C ARG A 16 -9.51 16.27 -10.16
N ALA A 17 -8.81 17.28 -10.66
CA ALA A 17 -7.36 17.23 -10.82
C ALA A 17 -6.66 17.08 -9.47
N GLN A 18 -7.07 17.83 -8.45
CA GLN A 18 -6.52 17.73 -7.10
C GLN A 18 -6.76 16.34 -6.49
N VAL A 19 -8.00 15.84 -6.56
CA VAL A 19 -8.35 14.50 -6.05
C VAL A 19 -7.53 13.41 -6.76
N THR A 20 -7.33 13.54 -8.08
CA THR A 20 -6.50 12.59 -8.85
C THR A 20 -5.05 12.62 -8.40
N GLN A 21 -4.51 13.82 -8.12
CA GLN A 21 -3.15 13.98 -7.62
C GLN A 21 -2.99 13.40 -6.22
N ASP A 22 -3.95 13.63 -5.32
CA ASP A 22 -3.93 13.11 -3.96
C ASP A 22 -3.98 11.58 -3.97
N ILE A 23 -4.87 10.98 -4.78
CA ILE A 23 -4.95 9.53 -4.96
C ILE A 23 -3.62 8.99 -5.51
N SER A 24 -3.03 9.65 -6.50
CA SER A 24 -1.74 9.21 -7.05
C SER A 24 -0.64 9.25 -5.99
N ALA A 25 -0.57 10.31 -5.18
CA ALA A 25 0.41 10.42 -4.10
C ALA A 25 0.22 9.33 -3.03
N THR A 26 -1.03 9.03 -2.68
CA THR A 26 -1.36 7.90 -1.78
C THR A 26 -0.91 6.57 -2.36
N ILE A 27 -1.18 6.29 -3.64
CA ILE A 27 -0.75 5.05 -4.30
C ILE A 27 0.78 4.92 -4.30
N GLU A 28 1.51 6.00 -4.63
CA GLU A 28 2.98 5.99 -4.59
C GLU A 28 3.51 5.71 -3.18
N TYR A 29 2.94 6.38 -2.16
CA TYR A 29 3.29 6.14 -0.77
C TYR A 29 3.05 4.67 -0.37
N LEU A 30 1.89 4.10 -0.70
CA LEU A 30 1.57 2.72 -0.37
C LEU A 30 2.52 1.74 -1.07
N LEU A 31 2.85 1.98 -2.34
CA LEU A 31 3.80 1.16 -3.09
C LEU A 31 5.19 1.20 -2.46
N ASP A 32 5.70 2.38 -2.09
CA ASP A 32 7.00 2.54 -1.42
C ASP A 32 7.00 1.86 -0.05
N TYR A 33 6.01 2.18 0.79
CA TYR A 33 5.88 1.66 2.15
C TYR A 33 5.79 0.14 2.17
N LEU A 34 4.86 -0.44 1.42
CA LEU A 34 4.66 -1.89 1.39
C LEU A 34 5.86 -2.60 0.79
N THR A 35 6.51 -2.03 -0.23
CA THR A 35 7.74 -2.63 -0.78
C THR A 35 8.82 -2.72 0.29
N SER A 36 9.06 -1.64 1.04
CA SER A 36 10.06 -1.65 2.13
C SER A 36 9.71 -2.67 3.20
N VAL A 37 8.46 -2.67 3.69
CA VAL A 37 7.97 -3.60 4.71
C VAL A 37 8.19 -5.05 4.30
N TRP A 38 7.81 -5.40 3.06
CA TRP A 38 7.91 -6.77 2.58
C TRP A 38 9.36 -7.17 2.27
N GLN A 39 10.25 -6.22 1.93
CA GLN A 39 11.68 -6.47 1.75
C GLN A 39 12.39 -6.81 3.07
N ASP A 40 11.88 -6.32 4.20
CA ASP A 40 12.50 -6.53 5.50
C ASP A 40 12.19 -7.90 6.12
N ILE A 41 11.14 -8.60 5.64
CA ILE A 41 10.71 -9.89 6.20
C ILE A 41 11.82 -10.93 6.34
N PRO A 42 12.71 -11.15 5.35
CA PRO A 42 13.82 -12.09 5.50
C PRO A 42 14.79 -11.72 6.63
N TRP A 43 15.02 -10.41 6.83
CA TRP A 43 15.85 -9.94 7.93
C TRP A 43 15.15 -10.14 9.28
N VAL A 44 13.86 -9.78 9.37
CA VAL A 44 13.03 -10.02 10.57
C VAL A 44 13.04 -11.49 10.94
N ALA A 45 12.80 -12.38 9.98
CA ALA A 45 12.80 -13.83 10.21
C ALA A 45 14.15 -14.35 10.76
N LYS A 46 15.27 -13.75 10.32
CA LYS A 46 16.59 -14.06 10.86
C LYS A 46 16.79 -13.57 12.29
N GLN A 47 16.20 -12.43 12.65
CA GLN A 47 16.30 -11.86 14.00
C GLN A 47 15.30 -12.45 14.98
N TRP A 48 14.20 -13.02 14.49
CA TRP A 48 13.09 -13.51 15.29
C TRP A 48 13.47 -14.40 16.50
N PRO A 49 14.44 -15.33 16.40
CA PRO A 49 14.85 -16.13 17.56
C PRO A 49 15.52 -15.32 18.69
N ASN A 50 16.02 -14.12 18.38
CA ASN A 50 16.70 -13.23 19.32
C ASN A 50 15.75 -12.15 19.89
N TRP A 51 14.55 -12.02 19.35
CA TRP A 51 13.55 -11.09 19.86
C TRP A 51 12.94 -11.63 21.13
N ASP A 52 12.69 -10.74 22.10
CA ASP A 52 11.92 -11.12 23.27
C ASP A 52 10.44 -11.26 22.92
N TRP A 53 9.65 -11.71 23.89
CA TRP A 53 8.23 -11.93 23.68
C TRP A 53 7.47 -10.62 23.37
N THR A 54 7.87 -9.51 23.99
CA THR A 54 7.23 -8.21 23.79
C THR A 54 7.47 -7.70 22.37
N ASP A 55 8.69 -7.81 21.85
CA ASP A 55 9.01 -7.44 20.47
C ASP A 55 8.18 -8.24 19.43
N LYS A 56 8.00 -9.55 19.67
CA LYS A 56 7.18 -10.42 18.80
C LYS A 56 5.69 -10.06 18.86
N GLU A 57 5.19 -9.72 20.05
CA GLU A 57 3.80 -9.28 20.22
C GLU A 57 3.56 -7.95 19.49
N VAL A 58 4.44 -6.97 19.67
CA VAL A 58 4.38 -5.68 18.97
C VAL A 58 4.39 -5.90 17.45
N PHE A 59 5.29 -6.74 16.94
CA PHE A 59 5.35 -7.05 15.52
C PHE A 59 4.02 -7.64 15.01
N THR A 60 3.46 -8.62 15.72
CA THR A 60 2.20 -9.27 15.34
C THR A 60 1.04 -8.29 15.30
N VAL A 61 0.90 -7.44 16.32
CA VAL A 61 -0.14 -6.41 16.39
C VAL A 61 0.01 -5.39 15.26
N GLU A 62 1.22 -4.88 15.05
CA GLU A 62 1.49 -3.91 13.99
C GLU A 62 1.38 -4.50 12.58
N TRP A 63 1.43 -5.83 12.43
CA TRP A 63 1.29 -6.47 11.14
C TRP A 63 -0.11 -6.31 10.57
N GLY A 64 -1.15 -6.31 11.40
CA GLY A 64 -2.53 -6.08 10.97
C GLY A 64 -2.69 -4.77 10.19
N LEU A 65 -2.06 -3.70 10.64
CA LEU A 65 -2.07 -2.40 9.95
C LEU A 65 -1.41 -2.47 8.57
N LYS A 66 -0.40 -3.32 8.39
CA LYS A 66 0.30 -3.49 7.10
C LYS A 66 -0.58 -4.23 6.10
N GLU A 67 -1.37 -5.21 6.55
CA GLU A 67 -2.37 -5.88 5.71
C GLU A 67 -3.50 -4.93 5.30
N GLU A 68 -3.99 -4.08 6.22
CA GLU A 68 -4.99 -3.04 5.88
C GLU A 68 -4.49 -2.09 4.76
N ARG A 69 -3.21 -1.70 4.81
CA ARG A 69 -2.59 -0.88 3.74
C ARG A 69 -2.44 -1.63 2.43
N LEU A 70 -2.19 -2.93 2.48
CA LEU A 70 -2.17 -3.77 1.29
C LEU A 70 -3.57 -3.84 0.67
N GLU A 71 -4.62 -4.10 1.47
CA GLU A 71 -6.01 -4.11 1.03
C GLU A 71 -6.44 -2.78 0.40
N GLU A 72 -6.02 -1.66 0.98
CA GLU A 72 -6.24 -0.32 0.42
C GLU A 72 -5.62 -0.18 -0.99
N LEU A 73 -4.36 -0.60 -1.16
CA LEU A 73 -3.68 -0.60 -2.46
C LEU A 73 -4.36 -1.54 -3.47
N GLU A 74 -4.80 -2.72 -3.02
CA GLU A 74 -5.58 -3.63 -3.88
C GLU A 74 -6.89 -3.01 -4.32
N GLY A 75 -7.54 -2.23 -3.46
CA GLY A 75 -8.75 -1.48 -3.76
C GLY A 75 -8.54 -0.52 -4.94
N TYR A 76 -7.46 0.27 -4.90
CA TYR A 76 -7.07 1.14 -6.02
C TYR A 76 -6.80 0.34 -7.31
N ALA A 77 -6.10 -0.79 -7.21
CA ALA A 77 -5.86 -1.66 -8.36
C ALA A 77 -7.15 -2.20 -8.98
N LYS A 78 -8.10 -2.67 -8.15
CA LYS A 78 -9.41 -3.18 -8.60
C LYS A 78 -10.27 -2.11 -9.26
N LEU A 79 -10.15 -0.86 -8.81
CA LEU A 79 -10.84 0.30 -9.39
C LEU A 79 -10.18 0.82 -10.69
N GLY A 80 -9.02 0.28 -11.07
CA GLY A 80 -8.28 0.73 -12.25
C GLY A 80 -7.70 2.13 -12.12
N THR A 81 -7.47 2.61 -10.89
CA THR A 81 -6.94 3.96 -10.64
C THR A 81 -5.42 4.03 -10.79
N LEU A 82 -4.73 2.88 -10.83
CA LEU A 82 -3.29 2.83 -11.03
C LEU A 82 -2.94 3.24 -12.47
N THR A 83 -1.95 4.11 -12.58
CA THR A 83 -1.27 4.37 -13.85
C THR A 83 -0.45 3.16 -14.29
N ARG A 84 -0.03 3.13 -15.55
CA ARG A 84 0.80 2.03 -16.08
C ARG A 84 2.09 1.80 -15.26
N PRO A 85 2.91 2.82 -14.93
CA PRO A 85 4.08 2.62 -14.07
C PRO A 85 3.72 2.06 -12.69
N GLN A 86 2.62 2.52 -12.09
CA GLN A 86 2.16 2.01 -10.79
C GLN A 86 1.71 0.55 -10.87
N CYS A 87 1.05 0.12 -11.96
CA CYS A 87 0.72 -1.28 -12.19
C CYS A 87 1.97 -2.17 -12.27
N GLU A 88 3.01 -1.71 -12.96
CA GLU A 88 4.28 -2.45 -13.06
C GLU A 88 4.95 -2.62 -11.68
N ARG A 89 4.94 -1.55 -10.86
CA ARG A 89 5.41 -1.58 -9.47
C ARG A 89 4.56 -2.48 -8.58
N TYR A 90 3.23 -2.43 -8.73
CA TYR A 90 2.29 -3.26 -7.98
C TYR A 90 2.51 -4.75 -8.29
N GLU A 91 2.72 -5.13 -9.55
CA GLU A 91 3.05 -6.51 -9.92
C GLU A 91 4.42 -6.96 -9.41
N ALA A 92 5.39 -6.03 -9.26
CA ALA A 92 6.64 -6.33 -8.57
C ALA A 92 6.42 -6.59 -7.08
N LEU A 93 5.63 -5.73 -6.40
CA LEU A 93 5.25 -5.91 -4.99
C LEU A 93 4.51 -7.24 -4.78
N ARG A 94 3.55 -7.61 -5.63
CA ARG A 94 2.84 -8.90 -5.53
C ARG A 94 3.76 -10.11 -5.59
N ARG A 95 4.78 -10.07 -6.44
CA ARG A 95 5.79 -11.13 -6.51
C ARG A 95 6.65 -11.19 -5.25
N LEU A 96 7.02 -10.04 -4.70
CA LEU A 96 7.74 -9.94 -3.43
C LEU A 96 6.91 -10.51 -2.27
N ILE A 97 5.63 -10.14 -2.19
CA ILE A 97 4.68 -10.68 -1.21
C ILE A 97 4.63 -12.20 -1.32
N ALA A 98 4.40 -12.74 -2.53
CA ALA A 98 4.32 -14.17 -2.75
C ALA A 98 5.60 -14.91 -2.31
N ALA A 99 6.77 -14.30 -2.50
CA ALA A 99 8.05 -14.88 -2.08
C ALA A 99 8.22 -14.90 -0.55
N ASN A 100 7.72 -13.88 0.15
CA ASN A 100 7.97 -13.68 1.58
C ASN A 100 6.81 -14.12 2.49
N ARG A 101 5.59 -14.31 1.95
CA ARG A 101 4.39 -14.71 2.71
C ARG A 101 4.60 -15.97 3.55
N PRO A 102 5.21 -17.06 3.04
CA PRO A 102 5.42 -18.26 3.86
C PRO A 102 6.38 -18.04 5.04
N SER A 103 7.28 -17.07 4.97
CA SER A 103 8.14 -16.72 6.09
C SER A 103 7.37 -15.93 7.13
N LEU A 104 6.61 -14.91 6.71
CA LEU A 104 5.73 -14.16 7.58
C LEU A 104 4.72 -15.06 8.29
N ASP A 105 4.03 -15.93 7.56
CA ASP A 105 3.01 -16.82 8.13
C ASP A 105 3.61 -17.71 9.23
N ARG A 106 4.89 -18.10 9.13
CA ARG A 106 5.58 -18.82 10.21
C ARG A 106 5.80 -17.94 11.43
N LEU A 107 6.27 -16.71 11.25
CA LEU A 107 6.49 -15.77 12.35
C LEU A 107 5.21 -15.48 13.13
N LEU A 108 4.08 -15.29 12.43
CA LEU A 108 2.80 -14.96 13.05
C LEU A 108 2.11 -16.16 13.76
N ASN A 109 2.59 -17.39 13.56
CA ASN A 109 2.02 -18.61 14.14
C ASN A 109 2.93 -19.25 15.20
N GLU A 110 4.08 -18.65 15.53
CA GLU A 110 4.97 -19.07 16.63
C GLU A 110 4.51 -18.50 17.99
#